data_AF-A0A971SB62-F1
#
_entry.id   AF-A0A971SB62-F1
#
_cell.length_a   1.000
_cell.length_b   1.000
_cell.length_c   1.000
_cell.angle_alpha   90.00
_cell.angle_beta   90.00
_cell.angle_gamma   90.00
#
_symmetry.space_group_name_H-M   'P 1'
#
loop_
_entity.id
_entity.type
_entity.pdbx_description
1 polymer ?
#
loop_
_entity_poly.entity_id
_entity_poly.type
_entity_poly.pdbx_seq_one_letter_code
_entity_poly.pdbx_strand_id
1 'polypeptide(L)'
;MRYNTFENFAAVGGTGYISLGYRGTSTPTYSSGYYFYGNIFKETSRSCGPSRIIGSNGSNGGPVISDIKIYNNTFYNMNGPYSERITLANPGNNNLVANNIWYGCYRNPTFSNIEETNNIKNDLTDDPFINAANGDFRLSGQLTGGKILTTPFNKDMNGTVRGTDKVWDIGAYEYNGL
;
A
#
# COMPACT_ATOMS: atom_id res chain seq x y z
N MET A 1 11.35 0.42 -0.32
CA MET A 1 11.11 1.52 0.64
C MET A 1 10.32 1.00 1.82
N ARG A 2 10.69 1.39 3.04
CA ARG A 2 10.01 0.94 4.26
C ARG A 2 10.00 1.98 5.35
N TYR A 3 8.98 1.93 6.21
CA TYR A 3 8.86 2.74 7.42
C TYR A 3 8.88 4.25 7.14
N ASN A 4 8.14 4.67 6.09
CA ASN A 4 7.95 6.07 5.75
C ASN A 4 6.48 6.47 5.92
N THR A 5 6.26 7.76 6.16
CA THR A 5 4.95 8.38 6.05
C THR A 5 4.92 9.29 4.83
N PHE A 6 4.01 9.01 3.90
CA PHE A 6 3.72 9.85 2.75
C PHE A 6 2.40 10.56 2.98
N GLU A 7 2.39 11.88 2.79
CA GLU A 7 1.21 12.69 3.11
C GLU A 7 0.90 13.71 2.01
N ASN A 8 -0.39 13.85 1.71
CA ASN A 8 -0.97 14.96 0.95
C ASN A 8 -0.37 15.19 -0.45
N PHE A 9 -0.33 14.14 -1.26
CA PHE A 9 0.07 14.30 -2.66
C PHE A 9 -0.99 15.06 -3.47
N ALA A 10 -0.57 16.09 -4.20
CA ALA A 10 -1.47 16.98 -4.93
C ALA A 10 -2.22 16.26 -6.07
N ALA A 11 -3.50 16.61 -6.25
CA ALA A 11 -4.41 16.02 -7.24
C ALA A 11 -4.18 16.53 -8.68
N VAL A 12 -2.95 16.48 -9.19
CA VAL A 12 -2.62 16.98 -10.53
C VAL A 12 -2.09 15.87 -11.44
N GLY A 13 -2.75 15.67 -12.59
CA GLY A 13 -2.22 15.07 -13.81
C GLY A 13 -1.43 13.75 -13.71
N GLY A 14 -2.09 12.60 -13.63
CA GLY A 14 -1.47 11.28 -13.88
C GLY A 14 -0.39 10.86 -12.87
N THR A 15 -0.35 11.53 -11.72
CA THR A 15 0.63 11.35 -10.65
C THR A 15 0.34 10.14 -9.77
N GLY A 16 1.37 9.70 -9.06
CA GLY A 16 1.27 8.75 -7.95
C GLY A 16 2.35 9.03 -6.91
N TYR A 17 2.13 8.61 -5.67
CA TYR A 17 3.16 8.70 -4.63
C TYR A 17 4.44 7.99 -5.09
N ILE A 18 4.28 6.86 -5.77
CA ILE A 18 5.38 6.05 -6.28
C ILE A 18 5.09 5.66 -7.72
N SER A 19 5.89 6.18 -8.64
CA SER A 19 5.88 5.75 -10.05
C SER A 19 7.00 4.75 -10.31
N LEU A 20 6.66 3.62 -10.92
CA LEU A 20 7.55 2.48 -11.14
C LEU A 20 7.89 2.30 -12.62
N GLY A 21 9.11 1.81 -12.85
CA GLY A 21 9.63 1.52 -14.17
C GLY A 21 9.83 2.75 -15.04
N TYR A 22 10.50 2.55 -16.17
CA TYR A 22 10.61 3.55 -17.20
C TYR A 22 9.40 3.45 -18.13
N ARG A 23 8.80 4.59 -18.50
CA ARG A 23 7.68 4.62 -19.45
C ARG A 23 8.08 4.09 -20.85
N GLY A 24 9.35 4.20 -21.22
CA GLY A 24 9.83 3.78 -22.53
C GLY A 24 9.35 4.66 -23.69
N THR A 25 9.89 4.35 -24.86
CA THR A 25 9.33 4.69 -26.17
C THR A 25 8.48 3.50 -26.66
N SER A 26 8.33 3.27 -27.96
CA SER A 26 7.60 2.11 -28.52
C SER A 26 8.20 0.73 -28.18
N THR A 27 9.34 0.68 -27.48
CA THR A 27 9.99 -0.57 -27.06
C THR A 27 9.59 -0.91 -25.62
N PRO A 28 9.07 -2.13 -25.36
CA PRO A 28 8.77 -2.57 -23.99
C PRO A 28 10.00 -2.52 -23.09
N THR A 29 9.82 -2.02 -21.87
CA THR A 29 10.88 -1.95 -20.86
C THR A 29 10.57 -2.87 -19.70
N TYR A 30 11.60 -3.43 -19.07
CA TYR A 30 11.47 -4.41 -18.00
C TYR A 30 12.13 -3.89 -16.74
N SER A 31 11.50 -4.13 -15.59
CA SER A 31 12.10 -3.81 -14.28
C SER A 31 11.59 -4.77 -13.21
N SER A 32 12.32 -4.89 -12.11
CA SER A 32 11.94 -5.79 -11.02
C SER A 32 12.54 -5.41 -9.67
N GLY A 33 12.12 -6.10 -8.61
CA GLY A 33 12.72 -5.99 -7.28
C GLY A 33 12.28 -4.76 -6.50
N TYR A 34 11.00 -4.37 -6.61
CA TYR A 34 10.46 -3.24 -5.87
C TYR A 34 9.66 -3.70 -4.66
N TYR A 35 10.16 -3.39 -3.47
CA TYR A 35 9.54 -3.78 -2.20
C TYR A 35 9.10 -2.55 -1.42
N PHE A 36 7.81 -2.46 -1.11
CA PHE A 36 7.16 -1.37 -0.36
C PHE A 36 6.45 -1.95 0.85
N TYR A 37 7.01 -1.74 2.05
CA TYR A 37 6.40 -2.33 3.24
C TYR A 37 6.53 -1.51 4.51
N GLY A 38 5.57 -1.64 5.42
CA GLY A 38 5.56 -0.90 6.68
C GLY A 38 5.41 0.61 6.50
N ASN A 39 4.84 1.10 5.40
CA ASN A 39 4.67 2.53 5.16
C ASN A 39 3.24 2.97 5.48
N ILE A 40 3.08 4.27 5.73
CA ILE A 40 1.80 4.95 5.85
C ILE A 40 1.65 5.88 4.64
N PHE A 41 0.53 5.82 3.96
CA PHE A 41 0.11 6.78 2.95
C PHE A 41 -1.18 7.42 3.44
N LYS A 42 -1.21 8.75 3.58
CA LYS A 42 -2.37 9.44 4.10
C LYS A 42 -2.70 10.71 3.34
N GLU A 43 -3.98 11.03 3.26
CA GLU A 43 -4.45 12.33 2.77
C GLU A 43 -5.35 12.98 3.81
N THR A 44 -4.86 14.09 4.37
CA THR A 44 -5.54 14.90 5.37
C THR A 44 -6.13 16.18 4.76
N SER A 45 -5.77 16.51 3.51
CA SER A 45 -6.36 17.63 2.75
C SER A 45 -7.33 17.15 1.66
N ARG A 46 -8.40 17.93 1.46
CA ARG A 46 -9.39 17.73 0.38
C ARG A 46 -8.85 18.06 -1.02
N SER A 47 -7.73 18.76 -1.12
CA SER A 47 -7.07 19.08 -2.40
C SER A 47 -6.12 17.99 -2.87
N CYS A 48 -6.00 16.90 -2.11
CA CYS A 48 -5.13 15.77 -2.40
C CYS A 48 -5.87 14.70 -3.18
N GLY A 49 -5.11 13.86 -3.87
CA GLY A 49 -5.65 12.73 -4.60
C GLY A 49 -4.91 12.43 -5.89
N PRO A 50 -3.76 11.72 -5.85
CA PRO A 50 -3.07 11.28 -7.05
C PRO A 50 -3.93 10.30 -7.85
N SER A 51 -3.54 10.05 -9.10
CA SER A 51 -4.23 9.12 -9.99
C SER A 51 -4.00 7.63 -9.66
N ARG A 52 -3.13 7.35 -8.68
CA ARG A 52 -2.79 6.03 -8.10
C ARG A 52 -1.83 6.21 -6.92
N ILE A 53 -1.73 5.24 -6.02
CA ILE A 53 -0.74 5.28 -4.93
C ILE A 53 0.62 4.84 -5.45
N ILE A 54 0.66 3.60 -5.93
CA ILE A 54 1.83 2.92 -6.46
C ILE A 54 1.48 2.39 -7.84
N GLY A 55 2.34 2.63 -8.83
CA GLY A 55 2.10 2.02 -10.13
C GLY A 55 3.00 2.51 -11.23
N SER A 56 2.75 2.02 -12.43
CA SER A 56 3.45 2.45 -13.64
C SER A 56 2.48 3.07 -14.64
N ASN A 57 3.02 3.85 -15.57
CA ASN A 57 2.24 4.48 -16.63
C ASN A 57 2.15 3.53 -17.84
N GLY A 58 0.93 3.27 -18.32
CA GLY A 58 0.67 2.43 -19.50
C GLY A 58 0.86 3.12 -20.86
N SER A 59 1.15 4.42 -20.88
CA SER A 59 1.42 5.16 -22.12
C SER A 59 2.65 4.60 -22.84
N ASN A 60 2.63 4.61 -24.18
CA ASN A 60 3.69 4.05 -25.05
C ASN A 60 3.94 2.55 -24.83
N GLY A 61 2.92 1.79 -24.41
CA GLY A 61 3.05 0.37 -24.15
C GLY A 61 3.53 0.04 -22.73
N GLY A 62 4.07 1.00 -21.97
CA GLY A 62 4.38 0.88 -20.53
C GLY A 62 5.41 -0.21 -20.16
N PRO A 63 5.94 -0.19 -18.92
CA PRO A 63 6.87 -1.21 -18.47
C PRO A 63 6.16 -2.52 -18.10
N VAL A 64 6.84 -3.66 -18.32
CA VAL A 64 6.55 -4.94 -17.68
C VAL A 64 7.34 -4.99 -16.37
N ILE A 65 6.66 -5.05 -15.23
CA ILE A 65 7.30 -5.03 -13.92
C ILE A 65 7.03 -6.34 -13.20
N SER A 66 8.07 -6.99 -12.70
CA SER A 66 7.99 -8.27 -11.98
C SER A 66 8.59 -8.16 -10.58
N ASP A 67 8.28 -9.11 -9.70
CA ASP A 67 8.79 -9.16 -8.33
C ASP A 67 8.51 -7.88 -7.52
N ILE A 68 7.28 -7.38 -7.61
CA ILE A 68 6.79 -6.32 -6.73
C ILE A 68 6.19 -6.93 -5.47
N LYS A 69 6.53 -6.33 -4.32
CA LYS A 69 6.00 -6.71 -3.00
C LYS A 69 5.47 -5.47 -2.32
N ILE A 70 4.15 -5.37 -2.12
CA ILE A 70 3.50 -4.26 -1.42
C ILE A 70 2.82 -4.83 -0.19
N TYR A 71 3.53 -4.80 0.93
CA TYR A 71 3.14 -5.54 2.14
C TYR A 71 2.97 -4.65 3.35
N ASN A 72 2.02 -4.94 4.23
CA ASN A 72 1.99 -4.32 5.56
C ASN A 72 2.05 -2.79 5.49
N ASN A 73 1.30 -2.16 4.59
CA ASN A 73 1.16 -0.71 4.53
C ASN A 73 -0.22 -0.29 5.04
N THR A 74 -0.33 0.95 5.47
CA THR A 74 -1.59 1.61 5.81
C THR A 74 -1.87 2.71 4.80
N PHE A 75 -3.05 2.67 4.18
CA PHE A 75 -3.58 3.68 3.27
C PHE A 75 -4.80 4.31 3.93
N TYR A 76 -4.67 5.58 4.31
CA TYR A 76 -5.65 6.26 5.15
C TYR A 76 -6.23 7.50 4.45
N ASN A 77 -7.55 7.56 4.38
CA ASN A 77 -8.28 8.69 3.80
C ASN A 77 -7.81 9.06 2.39
N MET A 78 -7.50 8.08 1.52
CA MET A 78 -7.18 8.37 0.13
C MET A 78 -8.41 9.03 -0.53
N ASN A 79 -8.38 10.36 -0.75
CA ASN A 79 -9.55 11.20 -0.98
C ASN A 79 -9.91 11.35 -2.46
N GLY A 80 -8.94 11.16 -3.36
CA GLY A 80 -9.20 11.23 -4.80
C GLY A 80 -9.84 9.94 -5.34
N PRO A 81 -10.61 10.02 -6.45
CA PRO A 81 -11.37 8.89 -7.00
C PRO A 81 -10.53 7.73 -7.55
N TYR A 82 -9.21 7.91 -7.58
CA TYR A 82 -8.21 6.99 -8.12
C TYR A 82 -7.01 6.84 -7.17
N SER A 83 -7.08 7.46 -6.00
CA SER A 83 -5.96 7.62 -5.08
C SER A 83 -5.72 6.41 -4.22
N GLU A 84 -6.56 5.39 -4.32
CA GLU A 84 -6.48 4.08 -3.66
C GLU A 84 -5.84 3.00 -4.54
N ARG A 85 -5.54 3.32 -5.80
CA ARG A 85 -5.17 2.33 -6.81
C ARG A 85 -3.72 1.85 -6.69
N ILE A 86 -3.54 0.57 -6.98
CA ILE A 86 -2.23 0.00 -7.32
C ILE A 86 -2.33 -0.58 -8.74
N THR A 87 -1.62 0.03 -9.68
CA THR A 87 -1.78 -0.26 -11.11
C THR A 87 -0.44 -0.46 -11.78
N LEU A 88 -0.19 -1.67 -12.29
CA LEU A 88 0.94 -1.93 -13.17
C LEU A 88 0.45 -1.92 -14.62
N ALA A 89 1.19 -1.25 -15.49
CA ALA A 89 0.85 -1.08 -16.91
C ALA A 89 0.62 -2.41 -17.63
N ASN A 90 1.53 -3.36 -17.44
CA ASN A 90 1.50 -4.67 -18.08
C ASN A 90 1.65 -5.80 -17.05
N PRO A 91 1.13 -7.01 -17.36
CA PRO A 91 1.38 -8.18 -16.53
C PRO A 91 2.86 -8.50 -16.48
N GLY A 92 3.38 -8.64 -15.27
CA GLY A 92 4.66 -9.27 -14.99
C GLY A 92 4.48 -10.39 -13.97
N ASN A 93 5.58 -11.01 -13.56
CA ASN A 93 5.56 -12.20 -12.73
C ASN A 93 5.81 -11.87 -11.25
N ASN A 94 5.26 -12.69 -10.35
CA ASN A 94 5.56 -12.64 -8.91
C ASN A 94 5.25 -11.27 -8.26
N ASN A 95 4.23 -10.55 -8.72
CA ASN A 95 3.78 -9.31 -8.11
C ASN A 95 2.70 -9.61 -7.07
N LEU A 96 2.85 -9.14 -5.83
CA LEU A 96 1.88 -9.38 -4.76
C LEU A 96 1.63 -8.14 -3.88
N VAL A 97 0.36 -7.86 -3.64
CA VAL A 97 -0.14 -6.93 -2.62
C VAL A 97 -0.74 -7.75 -1.47
N ALA A 98 -0.20 -7.62 -0.25
CA ALA A 98 -0.70 -8.39 0.88
C ALA A 98 -0.65 -7.67 2.22
N ASN A 99 -1.53 -8.00 3.15
CA ASN A 99 -1.53 -7.49 4.51
C ASN A 99 -1.59 -5.95 4.60
N ASN A 100 -2.23 -5.26 3.66
CA ASN A 100 -2.38 -3.80 3.75
C ASN A 100 -3.78 -3.43 4.24
N ILE A 101 -3.88 -2.25 4.86
CA ILE A 101 -5.15 -1.63 5.25
C ILE A 101 -5.46 -0.48 4.31
N TRP A 102 -6.63 -0.47 3.69
CA TRP A 102 -7.30 0.75 3.22
C TRP A 102 -8.41 1.08 4.20
N TYR A 103 -8.38 2.30 4.77
CA TYR A 103 -9.40 2.77 5.70
C TYR A 103 -9.76 4.23 5.42
N GLY A 104 -11.06 4.54 5.50
CA GLY A 104 -11.60 5.88 5.22
C GLY A 104 -11.36 6.35 3.79
N CYS A 105 -11.01 5.44 2.86
CA CYS A 105 -10.69 5.79 1.49
C CYS A 105 -11.96 6.09 0.69
N TYR A 106 -11.84 6.97 -0.32
CA TYR A 106 -12.97 7.35 -1.18
C TYR A 106 -13.63 6.14 -1.86
N ARG A 107 -12.83 5.12 -2.20
CA ARG A 107 -13.26 3.84 -2.78
C ARG A 107 -12.45 2.68 -2.23
N ASN A 108 -12.98 1.47 -2.43
CA ASN A 108 -12.23 0.24 -2.24
C ASN A 108 -11.05 0.21 -3.23
N PRO A 109 -9.88 -0.32 -2.82
CA PRO A 109 -8.72 -0.40 -3.69
C PRO A 109 -9.00 -1.26 -4.92
N THR A 110 -8.44 -0.84 -6.06
CA THR A 110 -8.38 -1.65 -7.27
C THR A 110 -6.95 -2.02 -7.61
N PHE A 111 -6.75 -3.27 -8.01
CA PHE A 111 -5.47 -3.84 -8.39
C PHE A 111 -5.47 -4.16 -9.89
N SER A 112 -4.38 -3.86 -10.59
CA SER A 112 -4.22 -4.21 -12.00
C SER A 112 -2.85 -4.81 -12.25
N ASN A 113 -2.83 -5.97 -12.93
CA ASN A 113 -1.62 -6.71 -13.28
C ASN A 113 -0.75 -7.12 -12.06
N ILE A 114 -1.40 -7.33 -10.91
CA ILE A 114 -0.80 -7.72 -9.64
C ILE A 114 -1.78 -8.58 -8.85
N GLU A 115 -1.29 -9.63 -8.19
CA GLU A 115 -2.09 -10.48 -7.32
C GLU A 115 -2.30 -9.81 -5.96
N GLU A 116 -3.36 -10.21 -5.25
CA GLU A 116 -3.69 -9.67 -3.93
C GLU A 116 -4.14 -10.77 -2.96
N THR A 117 -3.83 -10.61 -1.67
CA THR A 117 -4.26 -11.55 -0.63
C THR A 117 -4.24 -10.89 0.76
N ASN A 118 -5.17 -11.25 1.64
CA ASN A 118 -5.18 -10.80 3.04
C ASN A 118 -5.11 -9.27 3.22
N ASN A 119 -5.76 -8.49 2.34
CA ASN A 119 -5.88 -7.04 2.49
C ASN A 119 -7.23 -6.67 3.11
N ILE A 120 -7.23 -5.64 3.97
CA ILE A 120 -8.45 -4.97 4.43
C ILE A 120 -8.77 -3.86 3.43
N LYS A 121 -9.95 -3.91 2.82
CA LYS A 121 -10.29 -3.15 1.60
C LYS A 121 -11.42 -2.17 1.87
N ASN A 122 -11.20 -1.27 2.83
CA ASN A 122 -12.15 -0.24 3.25
C ASN A 122 -13.48 -0.83 3.77
N ASP A 123 -13.38 -1.97 4.47
CA ASP A 123 -14.50 -2.80 4.94
C ASP A 123 -14.59 -2.90 6.47
N LEU A 124 -13.73 -2.20 7.21
CA LEU A 124 -13.88 -2.07 8.67
C LEU A 124 -14.97 -1.04 9.02
N THR A 125 -15.79 -1.37 10.02
CA THR A 125 -16.85 -0.48 10.54
C THR A 125 -16.29 0.67 11.37
N ASP A 126 -15.28 0.37 12.18
CA ASP A 126 -14.70 1.28 13.16
C ASP A 126 -13.25 1.62 12.81
N ASP A 127 -12.74 2.74 13.34
CA ASP A 127 -11.36 3.15 13.16
C ASP A 127 -10.42 2.15 13.87
N PRO A 128 -9.56 1.42 13.14
CA PRO A 128 -8.67 0.42 13.75
C PRO A 128 -7.46 1.05 14.43
N PHE A 129 -7.29 2.38 14.40
CA PHE A 129 -6.11 3.07 14.88
C PHE A 129 -6.34 3.73 16.25
N ILE A 130 -5.27 3.85 17.05
CA ILE A 130 -5.32 4.53 18.34
C ILE A 130 -5.71 6.01 18.16
N ASN A 131 -5.10 6.71 17.19
CA ASN A 131 -5.40 8.12 16.92
C ASN A 131 -4.94 8.56 15.52
N ALA A 132 -5.56 8.02 14.48
CA ALA A 132 -5.16 8.32 13.10
C ALA A 132 -5.26 9.81 12.73
N ALA A 133 -6.23 10.53 13.30
CA ALA A 133 -6.39 11.98 13.10
C ALA A 133 -5.15 12.79 13.53
N ASN A 134 -4.43 12.32 14.56
CA ASN A 134 -3.17 12.91 15.03
C ASN A 134 -1.92 12.18 14.50
N GLY A 135 -2.08 11.26 13.55
CA GLY A 135 -0.98 10.52 12.92
C GLY A 135 -0.51 9.28 13.68
N ASP A 136 -1.22 8.82 14.71
CA ASP A 136 -0.93 7.56 15.40
C ASP A 136 -1.72 6.41 14.77
N PHE A 137 -1.03 5.68 13.89
CA PHE A 137 -1.58 4.55 13.14
C PHE A 137 -1.30 3.20 13.80
N ARG A 138 -0.83 3.19 15.07
CA ARG A 138 -0.79 1.95 15.85
C ARG A 138 -2.21 1.40 16.00
N LEU A 139 -2.34 0.08 16.02
CA LEU A 139 -3.63 -0.57 16.08
C LEU A 139 -4.25 -0.44 17.47
N SER A 140 -5.56 -0.18 17.53
CA SER A 140 -6.36 -0.16 18.77
C SER A 140 -6.85 -1.55 19.18
N GLY A 141 -6.74 -2.54 18.29
CA GLY A 141 -7.06 -3.94 18.52
C GLY A 141 -6.40 -4.85 17.49
N GLN A 142 -6.49 -6.17 17.70
CA GLN A 142 -5.97 -7.16 16.75
C GLN A 142 -6.72 -7.12 15.42
N LEU A 143 -5.99 -7.25 14.31
CA LEU A 143 -6.53 -7.36 12.95
C LEU A 143 -6.07 -8.68 12.34
N THR A 144 -6.73 -9.75 12.77
CA THR A 144 -6.40 -11.14 12.40
C THR A 144 -6.49 -11.42 10.90
N GLY A 145 -5.93 -12.56 10.49
CA GLY A 145 -6.02 -13.03 9.10
C GLY A 145 -4.91 -12.52 8.19
N GLY A 146 -3.84 -11.94 8.73
CA GLY A 146 -2.65 -11.61 7.97
C GLY A 146 -1.91 -12.85 7.45
N LYS A 147 -1.38 -12.75 6.23
CA LYS A 147 -0.45 -13.70 5.65
C LYS A 147 0.86 -13.68 6.42
N ILE A 148 1.33 -14.85 6.87
CA ILE A 148 2.66 -14.96 7.47
C ILE A 148 3.73 -14.65 6.40
N LEU A 149 4.56 -13.66 6.68
CA LEU A 149 5.69 -13.27 5.82
C LEU A 149 7.00 -13.49 6.56
N THR A 150 8.04 -13.92 5.84
CA THR A 150 9.38 -14.11 6.41
C THR A 150 10.23 -12.85 6.29
N THR A 151 11.43 -12.87 6.90
CA THR A 151 12.44 -11.82 6.73
C THR A 151 12.63 -11.47 5.25
N PRO A 152 12.65 -10.18 4.87
CA PRO A 152 12.70 -8.99 5.73
C PRO A 152 11.34 -8.34 6.07
N PHE A 153 10.22 -8.99 5.77
CA PHE A 153 8.88 -8.41 5.87
C PHE A 153 8.15 -8.71 7.20
N ASN A 154 8.87 -9.32 8.15
CA ASN A 154 8.31 -9.81 9.41
C ASN A 154 8.41 -8.83 10.59
N LYS A 155 8.75 -7.58 10.31
CA LYS A 155 8.80 -6.52 11.32
C LYS A 155 7.86 -5.39 10.95
N ASP A 156 7.31 -4.75 11.97
CA ASP A 156 6.50 -3.55 11.83
C ASP A 156 7.35 -2.27 11.83
N MET A 157 6.69 -1.11 11.75
CA MET A 157 7.35 0.19 11.71
C MET A 157 8.12 0.56 12.99
N ASN A 158 7.78 -0.04 14.14
CA ASN A 158 8.50 0.13 15.41
C ASN A 158 9.61 -0.92 15.61
N GLY A 159 9.75 -1.86 14.67
CA GLY A 159 10.71 -2.95 14.75
C GLY A 159 10.19 -4.18 15.51
N THR A 160 8.92 -4.18 15.93
CA THR A 160 8.26 -5.33 16.56
C THR A 160 8.19 -6.48 15.57
N VAL A 161 8.50 -7.70 16.03
CA VAL A 161 8.35 -8.92 15.25
C VAL A 161 6.88 -9.33 15.23
N ARG A 162 6.33 -9.46 14.03
CA ARG A 162 4.92 -9.82 13.82
C ARG A 162 4.66 -11.30 14.13
N GLY A 163 3.45 -11.63 14.58
CA GLY A 163 3.04 -12.99 14.88
C GLY A 163 3.56 -13.54 16.20
N THR A 164 4.16 -12.71 17.07
CA THR A 164 4.73 -13.17 18.35
C THR A 164 3.63 -13.68 19.29
N ASP A 165 2.45 -13.08 19.24
CA ASP A 165 1.24 -13.50 19.95
C ASP A 165 0.42 -14.57 19.19
N LYS A 166 0.98 -15.12 18.11
CA LYS A 166 0.35 -16.06 17.15
C LYS A 166 -0.71 -15.43 16.25
N VAL A 167 -0.88 -14.12 16.29
CA VAL A 167 -1.74 -13.38 15.36
C VAL A 167 -0.85 -12.54 14.46
N TRP A 168 -1.02 -12.65 13.15
CA TRP A 168 -0.35 -11.77 12.21
C TRP A 168 -1.28 -10.62 11.85
N ASP A 169 -1.01 -9.43 12.37
CA ASP A 169 -1.86 -8.28 12.10
C ASP A 169 -1.63 -7.72 10.69
N ILE A 170 -2.73 -7.28 10.08
CA ILE A 170 -2.75 -6.56 8.80
C ILE A 170 -2.40 -5.08 9.05
N GLY A 171 -1.67 -4.44 8.13
CA GLY A 171 -1.31 -3.01 8.19
C GLY A 171 0.14 -2.72 8.56
N ALA A 172 0.47 -1.45 8.78
CA ALA A 172 1.84 -0.97 9.03
C ALA A 172 2.41 -1.29 10.42
N TYR A 173 1.52 -1.48 11.41
CA TYR A 173 1.88 -1.80 12.79
C TYR A 173 1.44 -3.20 13.18
N GLU A 174 2.11 -3.78 14.17
CA GLU A 174 1.63 -4.94 14.92
C GLU A 174 0.86 -4.45 16.16
N TYR A 175 -0.22 -5.13 16.53
CA TYR A 175 -0.92 -4.85 17.79
C TYR A 175 -0.08 -5.35 18.98
N ASN A 176 0.11 -4.50 19.98
CA ASN A 176 0.94 -4.82 21.16
C ASN A 176 0.15 -4.85 22.48
N GLY A 177 -1.19 -4.84 22.46
CA GLY A 177 -1.99 -4.99 23.69
C GLY A 177 -1.90 -3.83 24.68
N LEU A 178 -1.67 -2.60 24.20
CA LEU A 178 -1.57 -1.40 25.05
C LEU A 178 -2.91 -1.03 25.71
#